data_AF-A0A7H4M0I3-F1
#
_entry.id   AF-A0A7H4M0I3-F1
#
_cell.length_a   1.000
_cell.length_b   1.000
_cell.length_c   1.000
_cell.angle_alpha   90.00
_cell.angle_beta   90.00
_cell.angle_gamma   90.00
#
_symmetry.space_group_name_H-M   'P 1'
#
loop_
_entity.id
_entity.type
_entity.pdbx_description
1 polymer ?
#
loop_
_entity_poly.entity_id
_entity_poly.type
_entity_poly.pdbx_seq_one_letter_code
_entity_poly.pdbx_strand_id
1 'polypeptide(L)'
;MLQLLDRSYPANESSLSQKQSIYSQLLSPTEHTILRYMSYGYSLPEIATQLERNIKTIRAHKFNAMTKLGVSSDMGLLSAADILMRLSANNDDATVMRLAQ
;
A
#
# COMPACT_ATOMS: atom_id res chain seq x y z
N MET A 1 16.37 -3.47 -47.03
CA MET A 1 14.91 -3.33 -46.84
C MET A 1 14.44 -4.53 -46.04
N LEU A 2 14.20 -4.53 -44.73
CA LEU A 2 13.96 -3.53 -43.70
C LEU A 2 14.50 -4.14 -42.38
N GLN A 3 15.21 -3.36 -41.58
CA GLN A 3 15.56 -3.75 -40.20
C GLN A 3 14.30 -3.59 -39.35
N LEU A 4 13.80 -4.68 -38.77
CA LEU A 4 12.73 -4.65 -37.76
C LEU A 4 13.32 -4.08 -36.48
N LEU A 5 12.89 -2.87 -36.11
CA LEU A 5 13.29 -2.22 -34.87
C LEU A 5 12.75 -3.03 -33.70
N ASP A 6 13.68 -3.56 -32.90
CA ASP A 6 13.47 -3.98 -31.54
C ASP A 6 12.93 -2.77 -30.75
N ARG A 7 11.60 -2.75 -30.55
CA ARG A 7 10.92 -1.68 -29.85
C ARG A 7 11.14 -1.90 -28.35
N SER A 8 12.36 -1.64 -27.90
CA SER A 8 12.65 -1.39 -26.49
C SER A 8 11.86 -0.16 -26.07
N TYR A 9 10.66 -0.36 -25.52
CA TYR A 9 9.93 0.67 -24.81
C TYR A 9 10.65 0.93 -23.48
N PRO A 10 11.23 2.11 -23.23
CA PRO A 10 11.58 2.50 -21.88
C PRO A 10 10.27 2.82 -21.16
N ALA A 11 9.64 1.81 -20.57
CA ALA A 11 8.41 1.97 -19.81
C ALA A 11 8.72 2.62 -18.46
N ASN A 12 8.95 3.94 -18.48
CA ASN A 12 8.38 4.90 -17.54
C ASN A 12 8.36 4.53 -16.04
N GLU A 13 9.51 4.10 -15.51
CA GLU A 13 9.75 3.87 -14.06
C GLU A 13 9.36 5.10 -13.21
N SER A 14 9.56 6.30 -13.74
CA SER A 14 9.25 7.58 -13.07
C SER A 14 7.75 7.80 -12.79
N SER A 15 6.86 7.31 -13.67
CA SER A 15 5.41 7.44 -13.46
C SER A 15 4.87 6.49 -12.39
N LEU A 16 5.54 5.36 -12.17
CA LEU A 16 5.18 4.42 -11.10
C LEU A 16 5.60 4.97 -9.73
N SER A 17 6.81 5.50 -9.61
CA SER A 17 7.31 6.16 -8.38
C SER A 17 6.42 7.34 -7.96
N GLN A 18 5.95 8.15 -8.91
CA GLN A 18 5.10 9.29 -8.58
C GLN A 18 3.69 8.87 -8.13
N LYS A 19 3.10 7.84 -8.75
CA LYS A 19 1.84 7.24 -8.27
C LYS A 19 1.99 6.65 -6.87
N GLN A 20 3.12 6.01 -6.56
CA GLN A 20 3.41 5.45 -5.23
C GLN A 20 3.46 6.51 -4.12
N SER A 21 4.07 7.68 -4.38
CA SER A 21 4.08 8.80 -3.44
C SER A 21 2.67 9.32 -3.14
N ILE A 22 1.80 9.35 -4.13
CA ILE A 22 0.43 9.86 -3.98
C ILE A 22 -0.39 8.95 -3.06
N TYR A 23 -0.32 7.63 -3.23
CA TYR A 23 -1.05 6.70 -2.35
C TYR A 23 -0.49 6.64 -0.93
N SER A 24 0.84 6.80 -0.80
CA SER A 24 1.49 6.92 0.50
C SER A 24 1.05 8.18 1.25
N GLN A 25 0.77 9.27 0.53
CA GLN A 25 0.26 10.52 1.10
C GLN A 25 -1.27 10.54 1.32
N LEU A 26 -2.03 9.77 0.55
CA LEU A 26 -3.50 9.78 0.60
C LEU A 26 -4.04 9.13 1.89
N LEU A 27 -3.42 8.04 2.32
CA LEU A 27 -3.80 7.32 3.52
C LEU A 27 -3.05 7.88 4.74
N SER A 28 -3.73 7.93 5.88
CA SER A 28 -3.06 8.26 7.15
C SER A 28 -2.11 7.13 7.57
N PRO A 29 -1.10 7.41 8.42
CA PRO A 29 -0.21 6.37 8.93
C PRO A 29 -0.95 5.20 9.59
N THR A 30 -2.03 5.50 10.33
CA THR A 30 -2.88 4.49 10.96
C THR A 30 -3.65 3.66 9.94
N GLU A 31 -4.18 4.28 8.88
CA GLU A 31 -4.86 3.56 7.79
C GLU A 31 -3.89 2.60 7.08
N HIS A 32 -2.68 3.06 6.75
CA HIS A 32 -1.62 2.20 6.20
C HIS A 32 -1.29 1.02 7.11
N THR A 33 -1.15 1.29 8.41
CA THR A 33 -0.84 0.25 9.39
C THR A 33 -1.95 -0.81 9.44
N ILE A 34 -3.22 -0.38 9.45
CA ILE A 34 -4.36 -1.30 9.42
C ILE A 34 -4.38 -2.13 8.13
N LEU A 35 -4.15 -1.53 6.96
CA LEU A 35 -4.10 -2.27 5.69
C LEU A 35 -2.96 -3.30 5.68
N ARG A 36 -1.79 -2.95 6.23
CA ARG A 36 -0.65 -3.87 6.35
C ARG A 36 -0.99 -5.07 7.24
N TYR A 37 -1.60 -4.85 8.40
CA TYR A 37 -2.05 -5.97 9.24
C TYR A 37 -3.13 -6.81 8.53
N MET A 38 -4.07 -6.18 7.83
CA MET A 38 -5.08 -6.91 7.06
C MET A 38 -4.44 -7.77 5.97
N SER A 39 -3.42 -7.29 5.25
CA SER A 39 -2.69 -8.09 4.26
C SER A 39 -1.94 -9.28 4.86
N TYR A 40 -1.57 -9.20 6.14
CA TYR A 40 -1.00 -10.32 6.90
C TYR A 40 -2.06 -11.28 7.45
N GLY A 41 -3.35 -11.01 7.22
CA GLY A 41 -4.45 -11.89 7.64
C GLY A 41 -5.02 -11.60 9.02
N TYR A 42 -4.61 -10.50 9.69
CA TYR A 42 -5.16 -10.14 10.99
C TYR A 42 -6.61 -9.64 10.87
N SER A 43 -7.45 -10.06 11.81
CA SER A 43 -8.80 -9.57 12.00
C SER A 43 -8.81 -8.21 12.73
N LEU A 44 -9.88 -7.43 12.58
CA LEU A 44 -9.99 -6.11 13.24
C LEU A 44 -9.88 -6.15 14.78
N PRO A 45 -10.40 -7.17 15.49
CA PRO A 45 -10.13 -7.33 16.92
C PRO A 45 -8.64 -7.54 17.22
N GLU A 46 -7.94 -8.39 16.47
CA GLU A 46 -6.51 -8.64 16.68
C GLU A 46 -5.69 -7.37 16.42
N ILE A 47 -6.04 -6.61 15.37
CA ILE A 47 -5.41 -5.31 15.09
C ILE A 47 -5.66 -4.32 16.22
N ALA A 48 -6.86 -4.30 16.80
CA ALA A 48 -7.19 -3.46 17.94
C ALA A 48 -6.33 -3.80 19.16
N THR A 49 -6.08 -5.09 19.41
CA THR A 49 -5.16 -5.56 20.45
C THR A 49 -3.72 -5.16 20.16
N GLN A 50 -3.22 -5.40 18.93
CA GLN A 50 -1.83 -5.07 18.55
C GLN A 50 -1.52 -3.58 18.60
N LEU A 51 -2.51 -2.73 18.28
CA LEU A 51 -2.35 -1.28 18.30
C LEU A 51 -2.73 -0.64 19.63
N GLU A 52 -3.22 -1.41 20.61
CA GLU A 52 -3.78 -0.91 21.86
C GLU A 52 -4.80 0.22 21.63
N ARG A 53 -5.78 -0.06 20.76
CA ARG A 53 -6.83 0.90 20.37
C ARG A 53 -8.21 0.28 20.45
N ASN A 54 -9.23 1.13 20.60
CA ASN A 54 -10.62 0.69 20.58
C ASN A 54 -10.99 0.12 19.20
N ILE A 55 -11.66 -1.03 19.17
CA ILE A 55 -12.09 -1.67 17.91
C ILE A 55 -12.99 -0.78 17.05
N LYS A 56 -13.77 0.14 17.65
CA LYS A 56 -14.57 1.12 16.91
C LYS A 56 -13.68 2.10 16.14
N THR A 57 -12.56 2.52 16.74
CA THR A 57 -11.56 3.38 16.10
C THR A 57 -10.87 2.66 14.94
N ILE A 58 -10.51 1.39 15.11
CA ILE A 58 -9.95 0.57 14.03
C ILE A 58 -10.94 0.45 12.86
N ARG A 59 -12.23 0.18 13.15
CA ARG A 59 -13.29 0.13 12.13
C ARG A 59 -13.45 1.48 11.41
N ALA A 60 -13.37 2.60 12.12
CA ALA A 60 -13.46 3.92 11.52
C ALA A 60 -12.28 4.20 10.57
N HIS A 61 -11.05 3.90 10.97
CA HIS A 61 -9.89 4.04 10.08
C HIS A 61 -9.97 3.10 8.87
N LYS A 62 -10.41 1.85 9.05
CA LYS A 62 -10.70 0.95 7.92
C LYS A 62 -11.71 1.58 6.94
N PHE A 63 -12.81 2.13 7.46
CA PHE A 63 -13.82 2.78 6.64
C PHE A 63 -13.30 4.02 5.90
N ASN A 64 -12.45 4.82 6.56
CA ASN A 64 -11.80 5.95 5.93
C ASN A 64 -10.86 5.50 4.80
N ALA A 65 -10.10 4.42 5.02
CA ALA A 65 -9.27 3.82 3.97
C ALA A 65 -10.11 3.34 2.78
N MET A 66 -11.24 2.66 3.04
CA MET A 66 -12.19 2.24 1.99
C MET A 66 -12.69 3.42 1.17
N THR A 67 -13.12 4.49 1.85
CA THR A 67 -13.58 5.74 1.21
C THR A 67 -12.50 6.35 0.33
N LYS A 68 -11.26 6.46 0.85
CA LYS A 68 -10.13 7.05 0.12
C LYS A 68 -9.68 6.23 -1.08
N LEU A 69 -9.78 4.90 -0.99
CA LEU A 69 -9.41 3.98 -2.06
C LEU A 69 -10.56 3.72 -3.05
N GLY A 70 -11.76 4.23 -2.77
CA GLY A 70 -12.94 4.04 -3.63
C GLY A 70 -13.46 2.60 -3.64
N VAL A 71 -13.22 1.83 -2.59
CA VAL A 71 -13.66 0.43 -2.46
C VAL A 71 -14.78 0.31 -1.42
N SER A 72 -15.70 -0.64 -1.63
CA SER A 72 -16.89 -0.83 -0.78
C SER A 72 -16.91 -2.16 -0.03
N SER A 73 -15.91 -3.02 -0.22
CA SER A 73 -15.86 -4.35 0.38
C SER A 73 -14.49 -4.67 0.98
N ASP A 74 -14.49 -5.56 1.98
CA ASP A 74 -13.28 -6.03 2.63
C ASP A 74 -12.34 -6.73 1.65
N MET A 75 -12.90 -7.49 0.70
CA MET A 75 -12.14 -8.08 -0.39
C MET A 75 -11.50 -7.01 -1.29
N GLY A 76 -12.24 -5.97 -1.66
CA GLY A 76 -11.69 -4.86 -2.44
C GLY A 76 -10.59 -4.11 -1.68
N LEU A 77 -10.76 -3.94 -0.38
CA LEU A 77 -9.76 -3.34 0.50
C LEU A 77 -8.49 -4.19 0.61
N LEU A 78 -8.64 -5.51 0.75
CA LEU A 78 -7.52 -6.46 0.78
C LEU A 78 -6.76 -6.48 -0.55
N SER A 79 -7.46 -6.49 -1.69
CA SER A 79 -6.83 -6.40 -3.00
C SER A 79 -6.04 -5.10 -3.17
N ALA A 80 -6.61 -3.98 -2.73
CA ALA A 80 -5.91 -2.69 -2.74
C ALA A 80 -4.69 -2.71 -1.83
N ALA A 81 -4.80 -3.27 -0.62
CA ALA A 81 -3.69 -3.42 0.31
C ALA A 81 -2.55 -4.28 -0.27
N ASP A 82 -2.86 -5.41 -0.90
CA ASP A 82 -1.86 -6.29 -1.54
C ASP A 82 -1.09 -5.56 -2.63
N ILE A 83 -1.80 -4.85 -3.52
CA ILE A 83 -1.17 -4.03 -4.56
C ILE A 83 -0.26 -2.96 -3.92
N LEU A 84 -0.75 -2.25 -2.90
CA LEU A 84 0.04 -1.22 -2.21
C LEU A 84 1.29 -1.79 -1.55
N MET A 85 1.21 -2.95 -0.89
CA MET A 85 2.35 -3.59 -0.22
C MET A 85 3.39 -4.09 -1.23
N ARG A 86 2.96 -4.68 -2.34
CA ARG A 86 3.86 -5.12 -3.43
C ARG A 86 4.60 -3.95 -4.09
N LEU A 87 3.96 -2.79 -4.16
CA LEU A 87 4.60 -1.57 -4.64
C LEU A 87 5.58 -0.97 -3.61
N SER A 88 5.29 -1.10 -2.31
CA SER A 88 6.14 -0.62 -1.22
C SER A 88 7.43 -1.43 -1.04
N ALA A 89 7.39 -2.75 -1.27
CA ALA A 89 8.52 -3.66 -1.07
C ALA A 89 9.77 -3.27 -1.89
N ASN A 90 9.61 -2.51 -2.97
CA ASN A 90 10.74 -2.01 -3.78
C ASN A 90 11.51 -0.83 -3.13
N ASN A 91 11.02 -0.28 -2.02
CA ASN A 91 11.61 0.88 -1.34
C ASN A 91 12.13 0.57 0.08
N ASP A 92 11.73 -0.56 0.68
CA ASP A 92 12.23 -0.95 2.00
C ASP A 92 13.74 -1.29 1.94
N ASP A 93 14.24 -1.81 0.81
CA ASP A 93 15.68 -2.02 0.57
C ASP A 93 16.50 -0.72 0.61
N ALA A 94 15.93 0.39 0.13
CA ALA A 94 16.62 1.69 0.11
C ALA A 94 16.71 2.34 1.50
N THR A 95 15.74 2.05 2.38
CA THR A 95 15.71 2.61 3.74
C THR A 95 16.65 1.85 4.68
N VAL A 96 16.76 0.53 4.53
CA VAL A 96 17.71 -0.28 5.32
C VAL A 96 19.16 0.03 4.93
N MET A 97 19.44 0.37 3.68
CA MET A 97 20.78 0.77 3.20
C MET A 97 21.25 2.15 3.71
N ARG A 98 20.35 3.08 4.09
CA ARG A 98 20.73 4.42 4.58
C ARG A 98 21.08 4.49 6.07
N LEU A 99 20.81 3.43 6.84
CA LEU A 99 21.16 3.34 8.26
C LEU A 99 22.47 2.57 8.52
N ALA A 100 23.17 2.17 7.45
CA ALA A 100 24.45 1.45 7.51
C ALA A 100 25.67 2.29 7.08
N GLN A 101 25.53 3.61 6.98
CA GLN A 101 26.63 4.57 6.73
C GLN A 101 26.69 5.60 7.87
#